data_AF-A0A950V162-F1
#
_entry.id   AF-A0A950V162-F1
#
_cell.length_a   1.000
_cell.length_b   1.000
_cell.length_c   1.000
_cell.angle_alpha   90.00
_cell.angle_beta   90.00
_cell.angle_gamma   90.00
#
_symmetry.space_group_name_H-M   'P 1'
#
loop_
_entity.id
_entity.type
_entity.pdbx_description
1 polymer ?
#
loop_
_entity_poly.entity_id
_entity_poly.type
_entity_poly.pdbx_seq_one_letter_code
_entity_poly.pdbx_strand_id
1 'polypeptide(L)' 'MSDSKENRALGTAELPEIESVLRDPAASQWLQSALRSALHRDPVDAANDAEVLARLLDERCRGILGLK' A
#
# COMPACT_ATOMS: atom_id res chain seq x y z
N MET A 1 38.07 -12.70 16.81
CA MET A 1 37.18 -12.14 17.86
C MET A 1 36.63 -10.82 17.35
N SER A 2 35.34 -10.61 17.15
CA SER A 2 34.18 -11.47 17.33
C SER A 2 33.12 -10.97 16.37
N ASP A 3 32.37 -11.92 15.84
CA ASP A 3 31.01 -11.75 15.37
C ASP A 3 30.21 -10.84 16.31
N SER A 4 29.37 -9.98 15.74
CA SER A 4 28.00 -9.71 16.19
C SER A 4 27.51 -8.40 15.62
N LYS A 5 26.89 -8.47 14.45
CA LYS A 5 25.50 -8.00 14.22
C LYS A 5 25.15 -8.26 12.77
N GLU A 6 24.95 -9.54 12.51
CA GLU A 6 24.05 -10.04 11.49
C GLU A 6 22.66 -9.46 11.76
N ASN A 7 22.40 -8.25 11.25
CA ASN A 7 21.09 -7.64 11.34
C ASN A 7 20.33 -7.99 10.06
N ARG A 8 19.70 -9.15 10.12
CA ARG A 8 18.74 -9.72 9.17
C ARG A 8 17.96 -8.63 8.43
N ALA A 9 18.41 -8.30 7.22
CA ALA A 9 17.66 -7.51 6.26
C ALA A 9 16.43 -8.31 5.84
N LEU A 10 15.36 -8.21 6.63
CA LEU A 10 14.02 -8.50 6.16
C LEU A 10 13.77 -7.47 5.07
N GLY A 11 13.81 -7.90 3.81
CA GLY A 11 13.67 -7.05 2.64
C GLY A 11 12.39 -6.21 2.74
N THR A 12 12.55 -4.96 3.14
CA THR A 12 11.52 -3.94 2.97
C THR A 12 11.53 -3.61 1.49
N ALA A 13 10.64 -4.23 0.71
CA ALA A 13 10.43 -3.77 -0.66
C ALA A 13 10.13 -2.27 -0.58
N GLU A 14 10.98 -1.45 -1.21
CA GLU A 14 10.78 -0.01 -1.27
C GLU A 14 9.41 0.25 -1.91
N LEU A 15 8.62 1.11 -1.28
CA LEU A 15 7.35 1.52 -1.87
C LEU A 15 7.63 2.24 -3.19
N PRO A 16 6.95 1.89 -4.29
CA PRO A 16 7.14 2.56 -5.55
C PRO A 16 6.72 4.03 -5.44
N GLU A 17 7.41 4.91 -6.17
CA GLU A 17 6.98 6.30 -6.31
C GLU A 17 5.59 6.38 -6.95
N ILE A 18 4.81 7.39 -6.56
CA ILE A 18 3.45 7.64 -7.09
C ILE A 18 3.44 7.63 -8.62
N GLU A 19 4.38 8.35 -9.25
CA GLU A 19 4.48 8.44 -10.70
C GLU A 19 4.80 7.10 -11.37
N SER A 20 5.57 6.23 -10.69
CA SER A 20 5.86 4.88 -11.18
C SER A 20 4.58 4.05 -11.23
N VAL A 21 3.78 4.06 -10.17
CA VAL A 21 2.48 3.36 -10.11
C VAL A 21 1.50 3.88 -11.17
N LEU A 22 1.46 5.20 -11.38
CA LEU A 22 0.56 5.82 -12.36
C LEU A 22 0.93 5.56 -13.82
N ARG A 23 2.19 5.23 -14.10
CA ARG A 23 2.70 4.95 -15.46
C ARG A 23 2.83 3.47 -15.75
N ASP A 24 2.84 2.61 -14.73
CA ASP A 24 2.95 1.17 -14.91
C ASP A 24 1.66 0.61 -15.52
N PRO A 25 1.67 0.11 -16.77
CA PRO A 25 0.48 -0.48 -17.39
C PRO A 25 0.05 -1.79 -16.73
N ALA A 26 0.92 -2.44 -15.95
CA ALA A 26 0.59 -3.64 -15.19
C ALA A 26 -0.03 -3.34 -13.82
N ALA A 27 0.05 -2.10 -13.34
CA ALA A 27 -0.59 -1.72 -12.09
C ALA A 27 -2.12 -1.71 -12.22
N SER A 28 -2.80 -1.98 -11.11
CA SER A 28 -4.27 -2.04 -11.07
C SER A 28 -4.87 -0.71 -11.51
N GLN A 29 -5.76 -0.74 -12.51
CA GLN A 29 -6.48 0.44 -12.98
C GLN A 29 -7.30 1.11 -11.86
N TRP A 30 -7.83 0.30 -10.93
CA TRP A 30 -8.55 0.82 -9.77
C TRP A 30 -7.60 1.58 -8.83
N LEU A 31 -6.42 1.02 -8.56
CA LEU A 31 -5.39 1.67 -7.74
C LEU A 31 -4.91 2.97 -8.38
N GLN A 32 -4.64 2.98 -9.69
CA GLN A 32 -4.26 4.19 -10.41
C GLN A 32 -5.35 5.25 -10.34
N SER A 33 -6.62 4.87 -10.50
CA SER A 33 -7.75 5.80 -10.45
C SER A 33 -7.94 6.39 -9.04
N ALA A 34 -7.81 5.57 -8.00
CA ALA A 34 -7.86 6.01 -6.60
C ALA A 34 -6.69 6.95 -6.27
N LEU A 35 -5.49 6.65 -6.75
CA LEU A 35 -4.32 7.49 -6.55
C LEU A 35 -4.47 8.84 -7.27
N ARG A 36 -4.96 8.84 -8.53
CA ARG A 36 -5.26 10.08 -9.27
C ARG A 36 -6.30 10.95 -8.55
N SER A 37 -7.36 10.36 -7.99
CA SER A 37 -8.37 11.15 -7.27
C SER A 37 -7.83 11.69 -5.94
N ALA A 38 -7.01 10.91 -5.23
CA ALA A 38 -6.40 11.31 -3.97
C ALA A 38 -5.46 12.51 -4.12
N LEU A 39 -4.71 12.59 -5.22
CA LEU A 39 -3.74 13.68 -5.49
C LEU A 39 -4.38 15.07 -5.64
N HIS A 40 -5.70 15.15 -5.84
CA HIS A 40 -6.45 16.41 -5.93
C HIS A 40 -7.13 16.84 -4.62
N ARG A 41 -6.93 16.08 -3.53
CA ARG A 41 -7.55 16.33 -2.22
C ARG A 41 -6.54 16.89 -1.21
N ASP A 42 -7.04 17.29 -0.04
CA ASP A 42 -6.18 17.50 1.12
C ASP A 42 -5.40 16.20 1.43
N PRO A 43 -4.06 16.26 1.56
CA PRO A 43 -3.23 15.06 1.69
C PRO A 43 -3.44 14.31 3.01
N VAL A 44 -3.86 15.00 4.09
CA VAL A 44 -4.12 14.36 5.39
C VAL A 44 -5.42 13.57 5.32
N ASP A 45 -6.48 14.17 4.77
CA ASP A 45 -7.76 13.49 4.57
C ASP A 45 -7.64 12.31 3.60
N ALA A 46 -6.91 12.49 2.49
CA ALA A 46 -6.72 11.44 1.49
C ALA A 46 -5.98 10.22 2.06
N ALA A 47 -4.93 10.45 2.87
CA ALA A 47 -4.18 9.38 3.51
C ALA A 47 -5.03 8.63 4.55
N ASN A 48 -5.76 9.35 5.39
CA ASN A 48 -6.64 8.76 6.40
C ASN A 48 -7.75 7.92 5.76
N ASP A 49 -8.41 8.42 4.71
CA ASP A 49 -9.45 7.69 3.99
C ASP A 49 -8.90 6.43 3.32
N ALA A 50 -7.70 6.51 2.74
CA ALA A 50 -7.04 5.37 2.11
C ALA A 50 -6.73 4.26 3.14
N GLU A 51 -6.30 4.63 4.35
CA GLU A 51 -6.08 3.67 5.43
C GLU A 51 -7.39 3.00 5.88
N VAL A 52 -8.45 3.77 6.07
CA VAL A 52 -9.78 3.22 6.42
C VAL A 52 -10.27 2.27 5.32
N LEU A 53 -10.15 2.67 4.06
CA LEU A 53 -10.54 1.86 2.91
C LEU A 53 -9.75 0.53 2.86
N ALA A 54 -8.43 0.58 3.07
CA ALA A 54 -7.60 -0.62 3.10
C ALA A 54 -8.06 -1.60 4.19
N ARG A 55 -8.36 -1.11 5.40
CA ARG A 55 -8.88 -1.93 6.50
C ARG A 55 -10.24 -2.55 6.18
N LEU A 56 -11.15 -1.79 5.59
CA LEU A 56 -12.48 -2.30 5.19
C LEU A 56 -12.38 -3.40 4.12
N LEU A 57 -11.48 -3.23 3.15
CA LEU A 57 -11.25 -4.22 2.10
C LEU A 57 -10.59 -5.49 2.64
N ASP A 58 -9.64 -5.35 3.58
CA ASP A 58 -9.02 -6.50 4.26
C ASP A 58 -10.04 -7.30 5.07
N GLU A 59 -10.84 -6.63 5.92
CA GLU A 59 -11.90 -7.28 6.71
C GLU A 59 -12.90 -8.00 5.81
N ARG A 60 -13.32 -7.34 4.71
CA ARG A 60 -14.19 -7.97 3.72
C ARG A 60 -13.55 -9.21 3.09
N CYS A 61 -12.27 -9.14 2.71
CA CYS A 61 -11.54 -10.25 2.12
C CYS A 61 -11.46 -11.44 3.10
N ARG A 62 -11.10 -11.17 4.36
CA ARG A 62 -11.08 -12.16 5.45
C ARG A 62 -12.42 -12.82 5.64
N GLY A 63 -13.50 -12.04 5.70
CA GLY A 63 -14.86 -12.55 5.82
C GLY A 63 -15.27 -13.47 4.66
N ILE A 64 -14.87 -13.14 3.42
CA ILE A 64 -15.12 -13.99 2.23
C ILE A 64 -14.28 -15.28 2.28
N LEU A 65 -13.02 -15.19 2.72
CA LEU A 65 -12.10 -16.32 2.78
C LEU A 65 -12.25 -17.18 4.06
N GLY A 66 -13.12 -16.78 4.99
CA GLY A 66 -13.31 -17.46 6.28
C GLY A 66 -12.12 -17.35 7.23
N LEU A 67 -11.26 -16.34 7.05
CA LEU A 67 -10.12 -16.07 7.92
C LEU A 67 -10.61 -15.30 9.15
N LYS A 68 -10.23 -15.77 10.35
CA LYS A 68 -10.47 -15.07 11.63
C LYS A 68 -9.20 -14.37 12.09
#